data_AF-A0A356M7M7-F1
#
_entry.id   AF-A0A356M7M7-F1
#
_cell.length_a   1.000
_cell.length_b   1.000
_cell.length_c   1.000
_cell.angle_alpha   90.00
_cell.angle_beta   90.00
_cell.angle_gamma   90.00
#
_symmetry.space_group_name_H-M   'P 1'
#
loop_
_entity.id
_entity.type
_entity.pdbx_description
1 polymer ?
#
loop_
_entity_poly.entity_id
_entity_poly.type
_entity_poly.pdbx_seq_one_letter_code
_entity_poly.pdbx_strand_id
1 'polypeptide(L)'
;PLIIDYPGGRRASMLQIAEAPFRLSLQYQSGASRLIDQCTDFFPNLIAAILNFFTTGRPPVPRQETLAIMALIEAGQAALAADDTWVDIPGLT
;
A
#
# COMPACT_ATOMS: atom_id res chain seq x y z
N PRO A 1 13.16 -8.24 -1.85
CA PRO A 1 12.35 -6.99 -1.88
C PRO A 1 11.34 -7.12 -3.01
N LEU A 2 10.09 -6.72 -2.81
CA LEU A 2 9.08 -6.78 -3.87
C LEU A 2 9.19 -5.52 -4.74
N ILE A 3 9.21 -5.69 -6.06
CA ILE A 3 9.07 -4.60 -7.01
C ILE A 3 7.65 -4.65 -7.57
N ILE A 4 6.97 -3.51 -7.53
CA ILE A 4 5.59 -3.38 -7.97
C ILE A 4 5.59 -2.40 -9.15
N ASP A 5 5.09 -2.87 -10.29
CA ASP A 5 4.88 -2.04 -11.47
C ASP A 5 3.44 -1.55 -11.50
N TYR A 6 3.27 -0.24 -11.71
CA TYR A 6 1.98 0.41 -11.82
C TYR A 6 1.82 1.01 -13.23
N PRO A 7 0.57 1.10 -13.74
CA PRO A 7 0.31 1.78 -15.00
C PRO A 7 0.88 3.20 -15.05
N GLY A 8 1.38 3.58 -16.23
CA GLY A 8 2.01 4.87 -16.47
C GLY A 8 3.50 4.94 -16.08
N GLY A 9 4.17 3.79 -16.00
CA GLY A 9 5.62 3.71 -15.72
C GLY A 9 6.01 4.03 -14.28
N ARG A 10 5.04 4.04 -13.37
CA ARG A 10 5.29 4.23 -11.93
C ARG A 10 5.74 2.92 -11.34
N ARG A 11 6.70 2.97 -10.42
CA ARG A 11 7.24 1.80 -9.74
C ARG A 11 7.36 2.04 -8.25
N ALA A 12 7.20 0.97 -7.48
CA ALA A 12 7.47 0.97 -6.06
C ALA A 12 8.37 -0.23 -5.71
N SER A 13 9.18 -0.07 -4.68
CA SER A 13 9.87 -1.16 -4.01
C SER A 13 9.33 -1.27 -2.58
N MET A 14 8.96 -2.47 -2.17
CA MET A 14 8.44 -2.73 -0.83
C MET A 14 9.34 -3.74 -0.12
N LEU A 15 9.64 -3.43 1.14
CA LEU A 15 10.39 -4.29 2.03
C LEU A 15 9.65 -4.37 3.37
N GLN A 16 9.32 -5.59 3.78
CA GLN A 16 8.72 -5.87 5.08
C GLN A 16 9.78 -6.52 5.96
N ILE A 17 10.21 -5.80 6.99
CA ILE A 17 11.16 -6.28 7.98
C ILE A 17 10.46 -6.20 9.34
N ALA A 18 10.52 -7.29 10.09
CA ALA A 18 10.01 -7.32 11.46
C ALA A 18 10.70 -6.26 12.32
N GLU A 19 9.93 -5.57 13.16
CA GLU A 19 10.42 -4.53 14.09
C GLU A 19 11.06 -3.29 13.45
N ALA A 20 10.99 -3.14 12.13
CA ALA A 20 11.39 -1.91 11.45
C ALA A 20 10.29 -0.84 11.50
N PRO A 21 10.63 0.45 11.70
CA PRO A 21 9.63 1.52 11.63
C PRO A 21 9.10 1.68 10.21
N PHE A 22 7.85 2.15 10.08
CA PHE A 22 7.30 2.53 8.79
C PHE A 22 8.11 3.69 8.17
N ARG A 23 8.53 3.53 6.91
CA ARG A 23 9.15 4.59 6.12
C ARG A 23 8.70 4.51 4.67
N LEU A 24 8.42 5.66 4.08
CA LEU A 24 8.05 5.80 2.67
C LEU A 24 8.83 6.96 2.06
N SER A 25 9.60 6.67 1.02
CA SER A 25 10.24 7.69 0.18
C SER A 25 9.48 7.79 -1.13
N LEU A 26 9.07 9.01 -1.49
CA LEU A 26 8.32 9.31 -2.71
C LEU A 26 9.18 10.16 -3.63
N GLN A 27 9.17 9.84 -4.92
CA GLN A 27 9.73 10.67 -5.98
C GLN A 27 8.58 11.12 -6.88
N TYR A 28 8.37 12.43 -6.97
CA TYR A 28 7.37 13.01 -7.87
C TYR A 28 7.96 13.20 -9.28
N GLN A 29 7.08 13.23 -10.28
CA GLN A 29 7.46 13.51 -11.68
C GLN A 29 8.08 14.90 -11.86
N SER A 30 7.77 15.85 -10.97
CA SER A 30 8.38 17.18 -10.94
C SER A 30 9.86 17.18 -10.56
N GLY A 31 10.41 16.03 -10.14
CA GLY A 31 11.77 15.92 -9.60
C GLY A 31 11.85 16.14 -8.08
N ALA A 32 10.78 16.62 -7.44
CA ALA A 32 10.73 16.73 -5.98
C ALA A 32 10.66 15.35 -5.31
N SER A 33 11.21 15.24 -4.11
CA SER A 33 11.12 14.03 -3.28
C SER A 33 10.50 14.35 -1.92
N ARG A 34 9.83 13.37 -1.32
CA ARG A 34 9.31 13.47 0.05
C ARG A 34 9.62 12.20 0.83
N LEU A 35 10.16 12.38 2.02
CA LEU A 35 10.28 11.32 3.01
C LEU A 35 9.11 11.42 3.99
N ILE A 36 8.46 10.29 4.22
CA ILE A 36 7.50 10.05 5.29
C ILE A 36 8.18 9.04 6.19
N ASP A 37 8.82 9.52 7.25
CA ASP A 37 9.72 8.77 8.13
C ASP A 37 9.01 8.06 9.28
N GLN A 38 7.73 8.33 9.47
CA GLN A 38 6.87 7.72 10.48
C GLN A 38 5.39 7.82 10.09
N CYS A 39 4.58 6.93 10.65
CA CYS A 39 3.13 7.03 10.64
C CYS A 39 2.67 7.53 12.01
N THR A 40 2.20 8.77 12.09
CA THR A 40 1.71 9.38 13.34
C THR A 40 0.20 9.25 13.47
N ASP A 41 -0.30 9.42 14.70
CA ASP A 41 -1.74 9.54 14.99
C ASP A 41 -2.60 8.35 14.52
N PHE A 42 -1.99 7.16 14.39
CA PHE A 42 -2.67 5.97 13.89
C PHE A 42 -3.96 5.65 14.68
N PHE A 43 -3.88 5.58 16.01
CA PHE A 43 -5.03 5.26 16.85
C PHE A 43 -6.10 6.36 16.88
N PRO A 44 -5.77 7.65 17.09
CA PRO A 44 -6.75 8.73 16.98
C PRO A 44 -7.48 8.74 15.63
N ASN A 45 -6.74 8.61 14.53
CA ASN A 45 -7.32 8.62 13.18
C ASN A 45 -8.20 7.39 12.93
N LEU A 46 -7.80 6.22 13.43
CA LEU A 46 -8.62 5.00 13.35
C LEU A 46 -9.95 5.17 14.10
N ILE A 47 -9.92 5.66 15.34
CA ILE A 47 -11.13 5.89 16.14
C ILE A 47 -12.06 6.88 15.44
N ALA A 48 -11.51 7.99 14.93
CA ALA A 48 -12.29 8.97 14.18
C ALA A 48 -12.97 8.35 12.94
N ALA A 49 -12.25 7.51 12.18
CA ALA A 49 -12.80 6.82 11.02
C ALA A 49 -13.93 5.85 11.39
N ILE A 50 -13.78 5.10 12.48
CA ILE A 50 -14.81 4.18 12.99
C ILE A 50 -16.08 4.96 13.39
N LEU A 51 -15.93 6.02 14.18
CA LEU A 51 -17.07 6.85 14.61
C LEU A 51 -17.78 7.52 13.43
N ASN A 52 -17.03 7.99 12.44
CA ASN A 52 -17.59 8.57 11.23
C ASN A 52 -18.38 7.53 10.41
N PHE A 53 -17.88 6.29 10.31
CA PHE A 53 -18.61 5.20 9.67
C PHE A 53 -19.94 4.92 10.38
N PHE A 54 -19.96 4.79 11.71
CA PHE A 54 -21.20 4.55 12.46
C PHE A 54 -22.19 5.70 12.38
N THR A 55 -21.69 6.95 12.26
CA THR A 55 -22.54 8.14 12.15
C THR A 55 -23.13 8.32 10.76
N THR A 56 -22.35 8.03 9.71
CA THR A 56 -22.72 8.38 8.31
C THR A 56 -23.10 7.18 7.46
N GLY A 57 -22.77 5.96 7.90
CA GLY A 57 -22.87 4.73 7.12
C GLY A 57 -21.89 4.66 5.93
N ARG A 58 -20.99 5.64 5.78
CA ARG A 58 -20.06 5.71 4.65
C ARG A 58 -18.71 5.12 5.03
N PRO A 59 -18.19 4.13 4.30
CA PRO A 59 -16.86 3.58 4.57
C PRO A 59 -15.78 4.67 4.31
N PRO A 60 -14.67 4.65 5.07
CA PRO A 60 -13.62 5.67 4.96
C PRO A 60 -12.81 5.55 3.67
N VAL A 61 -12.84 4.38 3.02
CA VAL A 61 -12.21 4.12 1.74
C VAL A 61 -13.16 3.30 0.85
N PRO A 62 -13.05 3.42 -0.48
CA PRO A 62 -13.75 2.53 -1.40
C PRO A 62 -13.38 1.07 -1.17
N ARG A 63 -14.37 0.17 -1.25
CA ARG A 63 -14.16 -1.29 -1.12
C ARG A 63 -13.08 -1.83 -2.06
N GLN A 64 -13.01 -1.27 -3.27
CA GLN A 64 -12.09 -1.67 -4.31
C GLN A 64 -10.64 -1.48 -3.87
N GLU A 65 -10.33 -0.43 -3.10
CA GLU A 65 -8.98 -0.19 -2.59
C GLU A 65 -8.58 -1.27 -1.58
N THR A 66 -9.48 -1.67 -0.69
CA THR A 66 -9.22 -2.78 0.25
C THR A 66 -8.92 -4.08 -0.49
N LEU A 67 -9.74 -4.43 -1.48
CA LEU A 67 -9.53 -5.63 -2.30
C LEU A 67 -8.21 -5.58 -3.07
N ALA A 68 -7.87 -4.41 -3.62
CA ALA A 68 -6.64 -4.20 -4.36
C ALA A 68 -5.39 -4.44 -3.49
N ILE A 69 -5.40 -3.91 -2.26
CA ILE A 69 -4.30 -4.11 -1.31
C ILE A 69 -4.19 -5.58 -0.89
N MET A 70 -5.32 -6.26 -0.66
CA MET A 70 -5.31 -7.69 -0.31
C MET A 70 -4.73 -8.54 -1.45
N ALA A 71 -5.15 -8.30 -2.70
CA ALA A 71 -4.63 -9.00 -3.87
C ALA A 71 -3.13 -8.74 -4.09
N LEU A 72 -2.66 -7.51 -3.86
CA LEU A 72 -1.25 -7.17 -3.94
C LEU A 72 -0.41 -7.91 -2.88
N ILE A 73 -0.89 -8.04 -1.65
CA ILE A 73 -0.22 -8.79 -0.59
C ILE A 73 -0.16 -10.28 -0.94
N GLU A 74 -1.26 -10.85 -1.44
CA GLU A 74 -1.33 -12.25 -1.88
C GLU A 74 -0.36 -12.54 -3.04
N ALA A 75 -0.39 -11.72 -4.09
CA ALA A 75 0.54 -11.83 -5.21
C ALA A 75 2.00 -11.61 -4.77
N GLY A 76 2.23 -10.72 -3.81
CA GLY A 76 3.55 -10.51 -3.20
C GLY A 76 4.09 -11.77 -2.52
N GLN A 77 3.25 -12.53 -1.81
CA GLN A 77 3.65 -13.81 -1.23
C GLN A 77 3.95 -14.86 -2.30
N ALA A 78 3.16 -14.92 -3.37
CA ALA A 78 3.43 -15.81 -4.50
C ALA A 78 4.75 -15.47 -5.20
N ALA A 79 5.05 -14.17 -5.38
CA ALA A 79 6.29 -13.70 -5.98
C ALA A 79 7.54 -14.08 -5.17
N LEU A 80 7.44 -14.19 -3.83
CA LEU A 80 8.54 -14.66 -3.00
C LEU A 80 8.91 -16.14 -3.23
N ALA A 81 8.03 -16.93 -3.85
CA ALA A 81 8.30 -18.31 -4.23
C ALA A 81 8.81 -18.45 -5.68
N ALA A 82 8.82 -17.35 -6.46
CA ALA A 82 9.17 -17.32 -7.87
C ALA A 82 10.14 -16.15 -8.14
N ASP A 83 11.38 -16.33 -7.69
CA ASP A 83 12.44 -15.34 -7.81
C ASP A 83 12.61 -14.81 -9.25
N ASP A 84 12.91 -13.52 -9.36
CA ASP A 84 13.20 -12.81 -10.62
C ASP A 84 12.10 -12.90 -11.69
N THR A 85 10.85 -13.17 -11.29
CA THR A 85 9.69 -13.21 -12.20
C THR A 85 8.63 -12.16 -11.87
N TRP A 86 7.91 -11.72 -12.90
CA TRP A 86 6.71 -10.91 -12.72
C TRP A 86 5.51 -11.80 -12.46
N VAL A 87 4.73 -11.44 -11.44
CA VAL A 87 3.47 -12.09 -11.08
C VAL A 87 2.35 -11.08 -11.28
N ASP A 88 1.39 -11.41 -12.15
CA ASP A 88 0.21 -10.59 -12.35
C ASP A 88 -0.69 -10.61 -11.10
N ILE A 89 -1.32 -9.48 -10.81
CA ILE A 89 -2.19 -9.36 -9.64
C ILE A 89 -3.62 -9.74 -10.04
N PRO A 90 -4.21 -10.79 -9.43
CA PRO A 90 -5.56 -11.22 -9.79
C PRO A 90 -6.60 -10.12 -9.59
N GLY A 91 -7.45 -9.90 -10.60
CA GLY A 91 -8.57 -8.96 -10.53
C GLY A 91 -8.19 -7.47 -10.61
N LEU A 92 -6.93 -7.16 -10.94
CA LEU A 92 -6.41 -5.79 -11.06
C LEU A 92 -5.78 -5.47 -12.44
N THR A 93 -6.13 -6.25 -13.47
CA THR A 93 -5.65 -6.08 -14.86
C THR A 93 -6.57 -5.24 -15.73
#